data_AF-G2E7U1-F1
#
_entry.id   AF-G2E7U1-F1
#
_cell.length_a   1.000
_cell.length_b   1.000
_cell.length_c   1.000
_cell.angle_alpha   90.00
_cell.angle_beta   90.00
_cell.angle_gamma   90.00
#
_symmetry.space_group_name_H-M   'P 1'
#
loop_
_entity.id
_entity.type
_entity.pdbx_description
1 polymer ?
#
loop_
_entity_poly.entity_id
_entity_poly.type
_entity_poly.pdbx_seq_one_letter_code
_entity_poly.pdbx_strand_id
1 'polypeptide(L)' 'MNDYRLSDEELAELRAAHRRVRDIREAYRINAVILLGQGR' A
#
# COMPACT_ATOMS: atom_id res chain seq x y z
N MET A 1 -0.56 12.39 -13.26
CA MET A 1 0.09 11.33 -12.48
C MET A 1 -0.26 10.04 -13.21
N ASN A 2 0.72 9.42 -13.90
CA ASN A 2 0.50 8.22 -14.71
C ASN A 2 -0.35 7.21 -13.93
N ASP A 3 -1.23 6.48 -14.61
CA ASP A 3 -2.09 5.43 -14.07
C ASP A 3 -1.32 4.50 -13.12
N TYR A 4 -1.23 4.89 -11.85
CA TYR A 4 -0.50 4.16 -10.83
C TYR A 4 -1.43 3.05 -10.37
N ARG A 5 -1.37 1.94 -11.11
CA ARG A 5 -2.09 0.72 -10.81
C ARG A 5 -1.10 -0.31 -10.33
N LEU A 6 -1.31 -0.75 -9.10
CA LEU A 6 -0.59 -1.89 -8.57
C LEU A 6 -1.33 -3.16 -8.99
N SER A 7 -0.56 -4.17 -9.37
CA SER A 7 -1.08 -5.53 -9.53
C SER A 7 -1.57 -6.08 -8.19
N ASP A 8 -2.41 -7.11 -8.25
CA ASP A 8 -2.89 -7.78 -7.05
C ASP A 8 -1.75 -8.38 -6.20
N GLU A 9 -0.67 -8.79 -6.85
CA GLU A 9 0.54 -9.31 -6.18
C GLU A 9 1.25 -8.22 -5.39
N GLU A 10 1.50 -7.05 -6.01
CA GLU A 10 2.10 -5.89 -5.33
C GLU A 10 1.22 -5.39 -4.17
N LEU A 11 -0.10 -5.39 -4.35
CA LEU A 11 -1.05 -5.06 -3.28
C LEU A 11 -1.00 -6.07 -2.12
N ALA A 12 -0.83 -7.36 -2.42
CA ALA A 12 -0.70 -8.40 -1.40
C ALA A 12 0.60 -8.24 -0.59
N GLU A 13 1.70 -7.90 -1.25
CA GLU A 13 2.98 -7.61 -0.60
C GLU A 13 2.88 -6.38 0.31
N LEU A 14 2.29 -5.29 -0.18
CA LEU A 14 2.10 -4.08 0.63
C LEU A 14 1.19 -4.33 1.84
N ARG A 15 0.13 -5.15 1.68
CA ARG A 15 -0.72 -5.56 2.82
C ARG A 15 0.03 -6.43 3.83
N ALA A 16 0.94 -7.28 3.37
CA ALA A 16 1.80 -8.05 4.26
C ALA A 16 2.79 -7.15 5.01
N ALA A 17 3.40 -6.18 4.33
CA ALA A 17 4.29 -5.18 4.92
C ALA A 17 3.55 -4.33 5.96
N HIS A 18 2.36 -3.81 5.61
CA HIS A 18 1.50 -3.04 6.52
C HIS A 18 1.20 -3.80 7.82
N ARG A 19 0.91 -5.11 7.75
CA ARG A 19 0.63 -5.94 8.91
C ARG A 19 1.84 -6.17 9.82
N ARG A 20 3.06 -6.09 9.28
CA ARG A 20 4.31 -6.29 10.04
C ARG A 20 4.84 -5.02 10.69
N VAL A 21 4.40 -3.86 10.20
CA VAL A 21 4.83 -2.56 10.72
C VAL A 21 4.20 -2.29 12.08
N ARG A 22 5.06 -1.95 13.05
CA ARG A 22 4.65 -1.55 14.41
C ARG A 22 4.58 -0.03 14.58
N ASP A 23 5.25 0.71 13.69
CA ASP A 23 5.22 2.17 13.68
C ASP A 23 3.96 2.68 12.96
N ILE A 24 3.15 3.47 13.67
CA ILE A 24 1.87 3.95 13.14
C ILE A 24 2.03 4.87 11.92
N ARG A 25 3.09 5.70 11.87
CA ARG A 25 3.32 6.63 10.76
C ARG A 25 3.76 5.90 9.50
N GLU A 26 4.53 4.83 9.67
CA GLU A 26 4.94 3.96 8.57
C GLU A 26 3.78 3.11 8.05
N ALA A 27 2.92 2.62 8.95
CA ALA A 27 1.68 1.94 8.56
C ALA A 27 0.77 2.87 7.72
N TYR A 28 0.59 4.13 8.15
CA TYR A 28 -0.17 5.12 7.38
C TYR A 28 0.42 5.38 5.99
N ARG A 29 1.75 5.45 5.87
CA ARG A 29 2.41 5.63 4.56
C ARG A 29 2.16 4.45 3.62
N ILE A 30 2.29 3.22 4.12
CA ILE A 30 2.03 2.02 3.31
C ILE A 30 0.54 1.97 2.91
N ASN A 31 -0.37 2.29 3.82
CA ASN A 31 -1.80 2.32 3.52
C ASN A 31 -2.16 3.36 2.45
N ALA A 32 -1.50 4.53 2.46
CA ALA A 32 -1.69 5.54 1.41
C ALA A 32 -1.28 5.01 0.03
N VAL A 33 -0.15 4.28 -0.06
CA VAL A 33 0.30 3.66 -1.32
C VAL A 33 -0.68 2.60 -1.81
N ILE A 34 -1.24 1.78 -0.91
CA ILE A 34 -2.28 0.79 -1.24
C ILE A 34 -3.51 1.49 -1.83
N LEU A 35 -4.00 2.55 -1.20
CA LEU A 35 -5.19 3.27 -1.66
C LEU A 35 -4.98 3.92 -3.03
N LEU A 36 -3.82 4.56 -3.22
CA LEU A 36 -3.44 5.17 -4.50
C LEU A 36 -3.33 4.12 -5.61
N GLY A 37 -2.72 2.96 -5.32
CA GLY A 37 -2.55 1.86 -6.28
C GLY A 37 -3.84 1.13 -6.64
N GLN A 38 -4.87 1.21 -5.78
CA GLN A 38 -6.22 0.70 -6.04
C GLN A 38 -7.10 1.69 -6.81
N GLY A 39 -6.68 2.95 -6.95
CA GLY A 39 -7.44 4.00 -7.63
C GLY A 39 -8.65 4.52 -6.84
N ARG A 40 -8.56 4.58 -5.51
CA ARG A 40 -9.60 5.14 -4.63
C ARG A 40 -9.24 6.53 -4.11
#